data_AF-A0A645CSW7-F1
#
_entry.id   AF-A0A645CSW7-F1
#
_cell.length_a   1.000
_cell.length_b   1.000
_cell.length_c   1.000
_cell.angle_alpha   90.00
_cell.angle_beta   90.00
_cell.angle_gamma   90.00
#
_symmetry.space_group_name_H-M   'P 1'
#
loop_
_entity.id
_entity.type
_entity.pdbx_description
1 polymer ?
#
loop_
_entity_poly.entity_id
_entity_poly.type
_entity_poly.pdbx_seq_one_letter_code
_entity_poly.pdbx_strand_id
1 'polypeptide(L)'
;MLVACSGRGRRANRITARQVSDARAASVGPLPVVDLALARDVSPELAMTPGIDLIDLDVVGEHAPTDHVESLHRARELIDEAVDDYLRTERARLADPAILAVRAYVNQIVAHEIDSVTAHGSPDEAAAVRRSLRRVANAVLHQPTVRAAAAAQDGDLGEFTSALERVFGIEVDQ
;
A
#
# COMPACT_ATOMS: atom_id res chain seq x y z
N MET A 1 -34.48 7.78 -22.93
CA MET A 1 -33.09 7.34 -22.69
C MET A 1 -33.10 6.23 -21.66
N LEU A 2 -32.33 5.17 -21.89
CA LEU A 2 -32.11 4.06 -20.96
C LEU A 2 -30.65 4.08 -20.53
N VAL A 3 -30.38 3.91 -19.24
CA VAL A 3 -29.01 3.81 -18.71
C VAL A 3 -28.88 2.50 -17.96
N ALA A 4 -27.91 1.68 -18.36
CA ALA A 4 -27.56 0.44 -17.71
C ALA A 4 -26.20 0.59 -17.01
N CYS A 5 -26.18 0.40 -15.69
CA CYS A 5 -25.00 0.61 -14.85
C CYS A 5 -25.05 -0.32 -13.62
N SER A 6 -25.29 -1.61 -13.82
CA SER A 6 -25.58 -2.53 -12.71
C SER A 6 -24.38 -2.81 -11.79
N GLY A 7 -23.16 -2.45 -12.18
CA GLY A 7 -21.92 -2.58 -11.39
C GLY A 7 -21.55 -4.03 -11.04
N ARG A 8 -22.26 -5.03 -11.60
CA ARG A 8 -22.10 -6.44 -11.25
C ARG A 8 -21.54 -7.21 -12.44
N GLY A 9 -20.22 -7.44 -12.44
CA GLY A 9 -19.49 -8.13 -13.50
C GLY A 9 -19.79 -9.62 -13.72
N ARG A 10 -20.94 -10.15 -13.26
CA ARG A 10 -21.27 -11.59 -13.29
C ARG A 10 -22.49 -11.97 -14.13
N ARG A 11 -23.28 -11.03 -14.63
CA ARG A 11 -24.42 -11.34 -15.53
C ARG A 11 -24.49 -10.32 -16.66
N ALA A 12 -24.06 -10.75 -17.85
CA ALA A 12 -24.14 -9.96 -19.07
C ALA A 12 -25.54 -10.08 -19.73
N ASN A 13 -25.86 -9.14 -20.62
CA ASN A 13 -27.01 -9.17 -21.54
C ASN A 13 -28.37 -9.33 -20.85
N ARG A 14 -28.61 -8.57 -19.78
CA ARG A 14 -29.87 -8.56 -19.02
C ARG A 14 -30.99 -7.87 -19.79
N ILE A 15 -30.62 -6.95 -20.68
CA ILE A 15 -31.53 -6.20 -21.54
C ILE A 15 -31.29 -6.68 -22.98
N THR A 16 -32.28 -7.34 -23.55
CA THR A 16 -32.22 -7.89 -24.91
C THR A 16 -32.98 -7.01 -25.91
N ALA A 17 -32.66 -7.16 -27.20
CA ALA A 17 -33.35 -6.46 -28.29
C ALA A 17 -34.87 -6.65 -28.21
N ARG A 18 -35.31 -7.89 -28.01
CA ARG A 18 -36.73 -8.24 -27.89
C ARG A 18 -37.43 -7.50 -26.76
N GLN A 19 -36.86 -7.48 -25.56
CA GLN A 19 -37.47 -6.81 -24.41
C GLN A 19 -37.66 -5.30 -24.67
N VAL A 20 -36.69 -4.68 -25.33
CA VAL A 20 -36.76 -3.24 -25.66
C VAL A 20 -37.76 -2.99 -26.79
N SER A 21 -37.79 -3.84 -27.83
CA SER A 21 -38.77 -3.75 -28.91
C SER A 21 -40.21 -3.93 -28.41
N ASP A 22 -40.46 -4.94 -27.57
CA ASP A 22 -41.78 -5.21 -26.98
C ASP A 22 -42.24 -4.03 -26.12
N ALA A 23 -41.35 -3.45 -25.31
CA ALA A 23 -41.65 -2.27 -24.49
C ALA A 23 -41.89 -0.99 -25.30
N ARG A 24 -41.41 -0.93 -26.55
CA ARG A 24 -41.49 0.25 -27.42
C ARG A 24 -42.54 0.14 -28.52
N ALA A 25 -43.38 -0.90 -28.53
CA ALA A 25 -44.34 -1.17 -29.62
C ALA A 25 -45.22 0.04 -30.03
N ALA A 26 -45.48 0.99 -29.12
CA ALA A 26 -46.28 2.19 -29.36
C ALA A 26 -45.47 3.51 -29.53
N SER A 27 -44.13 3.45 -29.50
CA SER A 27 -43.24 4.63 -29.52
C SER A 27 -42.40 4.69 -30.80
N VAL A 28 -42.32 5.87 -31.44
CA VAL A 28 -41.69 6.05 -32.76
C VAL A 28 -40.43 6.95 -32.73
N GLY A 29 -40.02 7.46 -31.55
CA GLY A 29 -38.85 8.35 -31.42
C GLY A 29 -37.55 7.61 -31.08
N PRO A 30 -36.36 8.16 -31.40
CA PRO A 30 -35.07 7.55 -31.08
C PRO A 30 -34.89 7.33 -29.57
N LEU A 31 -34.28 6.20 -29.19
CA LEU A 31 -33.96 5.87 -27.80
C LEU A 31 -32.43 5.72 -27.63
N PRO A 32 -31.77 6.68 -26.98
CA PRO A 32 -30.41 6.51 -26.51
C PRO A 32 -30.37 5.47 -25.40
N VAL A 33 -29.47 4.51 -25.52
CA VAL A 33 -29.21 3.43 -24.58
C VAL A 33 -27.75 3.53 -24.18
N VAL A 34 -27.47 3.87 -22.92
CA VAL A 34 -26.10 4.00 -22.42
C VAL A 34 -25.76 2.82 -21.54
N ASP A 35 -24.78 2.01 -21.92
CA ASP A 35 -24.27 0.87 -21.14
C ASP A 35 -22.90 1.22 -20.53
N LEU A 36 -22.89 1.52 -19.23
CA LEU A 36 -21.68 1.86 -18.47
C LEU A 36 -21.18 0.69 -17.61
N ALA A 37 -21.72 -0.53 -17.81
CA ALA A 37 -21.27 -1.70 -17.07
C ALA A 37 -20.02 -2.33 -17.70
N LEU A 38 -19.01 -2.64 -16.89
CA LEU A 38 -17.78 -3.33 -17.34
C LEU A 38 -18.08 -4.70 -17.99
N ALA A 39 -19.08 -5.41 -17.49
CA ALA A 39 -19.70 -6.53 -18.20
C ALA A 39 -21.04 -6.02 -18.74
N ARG A 40 -21.19 -5.99 -20.06
CA ARG A 40 -22.32 -5.40 -20.78
C ARG A 40 -23.67 -5.84 -20.19
N ASP A 41 -24.46 -4.90 -19.72
CA ASP A 41 -25.83 -5.15 -19.26
C ASP A 41 -26.79 -5.30 -20.44
N VAL A 42 -26.44 -4.71 -21.59
CA VAL A 42 -27.26 -4.64 -22.79
C VAL A 42 -26.70 -5.57 -23.87
N SER A 43 -27.57 -6.34 -24.51
CA SER A 43 -27.19 -7.17 -25.66
C SER A 43 -26.68 -6.29 -26.81
N PRO A 44 -25.51 -6.60 -27.43
CA PRO A 44 -24.99 -5.86 -28.59
C PRO A 44 -25.96 -5.82 -29.77
N GLU A 45 -26.83 -6.82 -29.90
CA GLU A 45 -27.87 -6.91 -30.93
C GLU A 45 -28.83 -5.71 -30.90
N LEU A 46 -28.93 -5.03 -29.75
CA LEU A 46 -29.78 -3.86 -29.60
C LEU A 46 -29.32 -2.69 -30.49
N ALA A 47 -28.03 -2.61 -30.84
CA ALA A 47 -27.51 -1.62 -31.79
C ALA A 47 -28.08 -1.78 -33.21
N MET A 48 -28.56 -2.99 -33.56
CA MET A 48 -29.16 -3.28 -34.86
C MET A 48 -30.66 -2.95 -34.91
N THR A 49 -31.27 -2.57 -33.79
CA THR A 49 -32.71 -2.30 -33.70
C THR A 49 -33.03 -0.88 -34.18
N PRO A 50 -33.99 -0.68 -35.10
CA PRO A 50 -34.37 0.63 -35.58
C PRO A 50 -34.76 1.61 -34.46
N GLY A 51 -34.20 2.82 -34.54
CA GLY A 51 -34.45 3.87 -33.57
C GLY A 51 -33.84 3.63 -32.20
N ILE A 52 -32.84 2.73 -32.07
CA ILE A 52 -31.95 2.66 -30.92
C ILE A 52 -30.60 3.31 -31.28
N ASP A 53 -30.05 4.04 -30.33
CA ASP A 53 -28.69 4.55 -30.35
C ASP A 53 -27.95 3.98 -29.13
N LEU A 54 -27.10 2.96 -29.34
CA LEU A 54 -26.38 2.27 -28.26
C LEU A 54 -25.01 2.91 -28.05
N ILE A 55 -24.80 3.45 -26.86
CA ILE A 55 -23.57 4.10 -26.40
C ILE A 55 -22.97 3.21 -25.30
N ASP A 56 -21.91 2.49 -25.60
CA ASP A 56 -21.21 1.66 -24.63
C ASP A 56 -19.90 2.31 -24.15
N LEU A 57 -19.19 1.64 -23.24
CA LEU A 57 -17.91 2.13 -22.72
C LEU A 57 -16.82 2.31 -23.81
N ASP A 58 -16.87 1.57 -24.92
CA ASP A 58 -15.92 1.72 -26.02
C ASP A 58 -16.18 3.05 -26.73
N VAL A 59 -17.45 3.32 -27.08
CA VAL A 59 -17.89 4.61 -27.67
C VAL A 59 -17.59 5.78 -26.73
N VAL A 60 -17.85 5.63 -25.42
CA VAL A 60 -17.51 6.66 -24.42
C VAL A 60 -16.01 6.91 -24.38
N GLY A 61 -15.19 5.87 -24.47
CA GLY A 61 -13.72 5.97 -24.50
C GLY A 61 -13.21 6.72 -25.73
N GLU A 62 -13.77 6.46 -26.91
CA GLU A 62 -13.40 7.16 -28.16
C GLU A 62 -13.71 8.66 -28.12
N HIS A 63 -14.74 9.07 -27.36
CA HIS A 63 -15.16 10.46 -27.23
C HIS A 63 -14.66 11.12 -25.93
N ALA A 64 -13.81 10.43 -25.16
CA ALA A 64 -13.26 10.96 -23.93
C ALA A 64 -12.32 12.16 -24.23
N PRO A 65 -12.41 13.26 -23.47
CA PRO A 65 -11.58 14.44 -23.74
C PRO A 65 -10.08 14.14 -23.61
N THR A 66 -9.30 14.50 -24.63
CA THR A 66 -7.84 14.41 -24.64
C THR A 66 -7.16 15.36 -23.64
N ASP A 67 -7.89 16.35 -23.11
CA ASP A 67 -7.36 17.37 -22.19
C ASP A 67 -6.93 16.80 -20.81
N HIS A 68 -7.15 15.51 -20.57
CA HIS A 68 -6.71 14.82 -19.35
C HIS A 68 -5.24 14.39 -19.36
N VAL A 69 -4.47 14.67 -20.42
CA VAL A 69 -3.06 14.28 -20.52
C VAL A 69 -2.23 14.84 -19.35
N GLU A 70 -2.37 16.12 -19.02
CA GLU A 70 -1.65 16.74 -17.90
C GLU A 70 -2.04 16.11 -16.55
N SER A 71 -3.34 15.88 -16.32
CA SER A 71 -3.85 15.19 -15.13
C SER A 71 -3.32 13.76 -15.01
N LEU A 72 -3.22 13.03 -16.13
CA LEU A 72 -2.65 11.67 -16.16
C LEU A 72 -1.14 11.68 -15.90
N HIS A 73 -0.41 12.66 -16.44
CA HIS A 73 1.01 12.85 -16.12
C HIS A 73 1.20 13.12 -14.64
N ARG A 74 0.42 14.05 -14.07
CA ARG A 74 0.50 14.36 -12.64
C ARG A 74 0.15 13.18 -11.75
N ALA A 75 -0.86 12.39 -12.14
CA ALA A 75 -1.22 11.17 -11.43
C ALA A 75 -0.09 10.14 -11.45
N ARG A 76 0.60 9.97 -12.58
CA ARG A 76 1.76 9.06 -12.70
C ARG A 76 2.92 9.52 -11.82
N GLU A 77 3.25 10.81 -11.82
CA GLU A 77 4.30 11.36 -10.94
C GLU A 77 4.02 11.05 -9.46
N LEU A 78 2.77 11.23 -9.01
CA LEU A 78 2.37 10.91 -7.65
C LEU A 78 2.48 9.41 -7.34
N ILE A 79 2.17 8.55 -8.31
CA ILE A 79 2.30 7.10 -8.17
C ILE A 79 3.78 6.72 -8.07
N ASP A 80 4.64 7.27 -8.92
CA ASP A 80 6.07 6.97 -8.94
C ASP A 80 6.72 7.39 -7.60
N GLU A 81 6.40 8.58 -7.09
CA GLU A 81 6.83 9.04 -5.75
C GLU A 81 6.36 8.08 -4.65
N ALA A 82 5.09 7.68 -4.67
CA ALA A 82 4.53 6.77 -3.67
C ALA A 82 5.16 5.36 -3.74
N VAL A 83 5.47 4.87 -4.95
CA VAL A 83 6.17 3.60 -5.15
C VAL A 83 7.59 3.67 -4.63
N ASP A 84 8.31 4.75 -4.89
CA ASP A 84 9.66 4.95 -4.38
C ASP A 84 9.67 4.99 -2.84
N ASP A 85 8.75 5.73 -2.24
CA ASP A 85 8.58 5.79 -0.77
C ASP A 85 8.26 4.42 -0.16
N TYR A 86 7.36 3.67 -0.81
CA TYR A 86 7.03 2.30 -0.42
C TYR A 86 8.26 1.39 -0.47
N LEU A 87 9.00 1.41 -1.59
CA LEU A 87 10.19 0.57 -1.75
C LEU A 87 11.31 0.96 -0.78
N ARG A 88 11.51 2.25 -0.47
CA ARG A 88 12.46 2.68 0.58
C ARG A 88 12.05 2.15 1.95
N THR A 89 10.76 2.17 2.27
CA THR A 89 10.23 1.63 3.53
C THR A 89 10.41 0.12 3.59
N GLU A 90 10.14 -0.59 2.50
CA GLU A 90 10.28 -2.04 2.42
C GLU A 90 11.74 -2.47 2.57
N ARG A 91 12.68 -1.78 1.91
CA ARG A 91 14.12 -2.03 2.09
C ARG A 91 14.57 -1.80 3.53
N ALA A 92 14.09 -0.76 4.20
CA ALA A 92 14.44 -0.50 5.59
C ALA A 92 14.07 -1.66 6.54
N ARG A 93 13.00 -2.41 6.25
CA ARG A 93 12.58 -3.58 7.06
C ARG A 93 13.59 -4.73 7.00
N LEU A 94 14.42 -4.81 5.97
CA LEU A 94 15.50 -5.80 5.91
C LEU A 94 16.48 -5.65 7.09
N ALA A 95 16.55 -4.45 7.70
CA ALA A 95 17.37 -4.21 8.88
C ALA A 95 16.77 -4.71 10.20
N ASP A 96 15.51 -5.17 10.22
CA ASP A 96 14.81 -5.56 11.46
C ASP A 96 15.59 -6.60 12.29
N PRO A 97 16.17 -7.68 11.70
CA PRO A 97 16.99 -8.64 12.46
C PRO A 97 18.19 -7.97 13.14
N ALA A 98 18.90 -7.08 12.43
CA ALA A 98 20.05 -6.38 12.97
C ALA A 98 19.66 -5.42 14.10
N ILE A 99 18.53 -4.71 13.95
CA ILE A 99 17.99 -3.81 14.97
C ILE A 99 17.61 -4.61 16.23
N LEU A 100 16.96 -5.76 16.06
CA LEU A 100 16.60 -6.65 17.17
C LEU A 100 17.84 -7.17 17.89
N ALA A 101 18.87 -7.60 17.16
CA ALA A 101 20.12 -8.10 17.73
C ALA A 101 20.82 -7.02 18.59
N VAL A 102 20.94 -5.80 18.08
CA VAL A 102 21.53 -4.67 18.83
C VAL A 102 20.71 -4.32 20.08
N ARG A 103 19.38 -4.32 19.96
CA ARG A 103 18.49 -4.07 21.11
C ARG A 103 18.62 -5.16 22.17
N ALA A 104 18.67 -6.42 21.76
CA ALA A 104 18.84 -7.55 22.67
C ALA A 104 20.15 -7.42 23.45
N TYR A 105 21.26 -7.17 22.74
CA TYR A 105 22.58 -6.96 23.35
C TYR A 105 22.59 -5.83 24.40
N VAL A 106 22.10 -4.65 24.04
CA VAL A 106 22.07 -3.51 24.97
C VAL A 106 21.15 -3.78 26.17
N ASN A 107 19.98 -4.38 25.93
CA ASN A 107 19.04 -4.70 27.01
C ASN A 107 19.61 -5.73 27.98
N GLN A 108 20.42 -6.69 27.50
CA GLN A 108 21.10 -7.66 28.37
C GLN A 108 22.09 -6.97 29.31
N ILE A 109 22.87 -6.01 28.82
CA ILE A 109 23.80 -5.22 29.65
C ILE A 109 23.03 -4.41 30.70
N VAL A 110 21.94 -3.74 30.28
CA VAL A 110 21.10 -2.94 31.19
C VAL A 110 20.44 -3.81 32.26
N ALA A 111 19.95 -4.99 31.89
CA ALA A 111 19.35 -5.93 32.82
C ALA A 111 20.38 -6.38 33.87
N HIS A 112 21.59 -6.75 33.44
CA HIS A 112 22.67 -7.15 34.34
C HIS A 112 23.00 -6.07 35.37
N GLU A 113 23.09 -4.81 34.94
CA GLU A 113 23.40 -3.69 35.84
C GLU A 113 22.26 -3.41 36.84
N ILE A 114 21.00 -3.51 36.39
CA ILE A 114 19.85 -3.38 37.28
C ILE A 114 19.84 -4.48 38.33
N ASP A 115 20.14 -5.72 37.94
CA ASP A 115 20.15 -6.87 38.85
C ASP A 115 21.27 -6.72 39.90
N SER A 116 22.44 -6.22 39.48
CA SER A 116 23.58 -5.92 40.39
C SER A 116 23.19 -4.93 41.49
N VAL A 117 22.52 -3.82 41.12
CA VAL A 117 22.05 -2.81 42.10
C VAL A 117 20.90 -3.36 42.94
N THR A 118 19.99 -4.13 42.35
CA THR A 118 18.86 -4.73 43.08
C THR A 118 19.33 -5.70 44.17
N ALA A 119 20.47 -6.37 43.98
CA ALA A 119 21.04 -7.28 44.96
C ALA A 119 21.65 -6.58 46.19
N HIS A 120 22.06 -5.31 46.08
CA HIS A 120 22.84 -4.61 47.12
C HIS A 120 22.23 -3.29 47.61
N GLY A 121 21.26 -2.72 46.87
CA GLY A 121 20.65 -1.42 47.15
C GLY A 121 19.20 -1.50 47.62
N SER A 122 18.66 -0.35 48.02
CA SER A 122 17.24 -0.24 48.37
C SER A 122 16.34 -0.34 47.12
N PRO A 123 15.05 -0.72 47.28
CA PRO A 123 14.10 -0.75 46.17
C PRO A 123 13.96 0.59 45.41
N ASP A 124 14.04 1.71 46.13
CA ASP A 124 13.92 3.05 45.55
C ASP A 124 15.16 3.42 44.71
N GLU A 125 16.36 3.07 45.18
CA GLU A 125 17.60 3.24 44.42
C GLU A 125 17.59 2.38 43.15
N ALA A 126 17.20 1.12 43.26
CA ALA A 126 17.07 0.22 42.11
C ALA A 126 16.05 0.74 41.08
N ALA A 127 14.93 1.33 41.54
CA ALA A 127 13.94 1.95 40.65
C ALA A 127 14.47 3.21 39.95
N ALA A 128 15.24 4.05 40.65
CA ALA A 128 15.87 5.23 40.07
C ALA A 128 16.92 4.85 39.02
N VAL A 129 17.79 3.89 39.32
CA VAL A 129 18.81 3.37 38.40
C VAL A 129 18.17 2.75 37.16
N ARG A 130 17.17 1.88 37.33
CA ARG A 130 16.41 1.29 36.21
C ARG A 130 15.86 2.34 35.27
N ARG A 131 15.26 3.41 35.80
CA ARG A 131 14.71 4.51 34.99
C ARG A 131 15.80 5.26 34.24
N SER A 132 16.94 5.50 34.89
CA SER A 132 18.09 6.17 34.29
C SER A 132 18.70 5.34 33.16
N LEU A 133 19.00 4.06 33.40
CA LEU A 133 19.60 3.17 32.42
C LEU A 133 18.69 2.95 31.20
N ARG A 134 17.37 2.83 31.39
CA ARG A 134 16.44 2.74 30.25
C ARG A 134 16.46 4.01 29.39
N ARG A 135 16.59 5.19 29.99
CA ARG A 135 16.73 6.44 29.22
C ARG A 135 18.04 6.47 28.43
N VAL A 136 19.14 6.07 29.04
CA VAL A 136 20.44 5.96 28.37
C VAL A 136 20.38 4.95 27.23
N ALA A 137 19.84 3.76 27.47
CA ALA A 137 19.68 2.72 26.46
C ALA A 137 18.87 3.23 25.26
N ASN A 138 17.73 3.90 25.50
CA ASN A 138 16.93 4.49 24.42
C ASN A 138 17.72 5.53 23.62
N ALA A 139 18.50 6.39 24.28
CA ALA A 139 19.32 7.39 23.61
C ALA A 139 20.44 6.75 22.77
N VAL A 140 21.11 5.72 23.31
CA VAL A 140 22.16 4.97 22.63
C VAL A 140 21.60 4.18 21.44
N LEU A 141 20.43 3.56 21.58
CA LEU A 141 19.81 2.71 20.55
C LEU A 141 19.19 3.49 19.40
N HIS A 142 18.91 4.79 19.55
CA HIS A 142 18.32 5.59 18.50
C HIS A 142 19.19 5.60 17.24
N GLN A 143 20.47 5.94 17.38
CA GLN A 143 21.34 6.10 16.21
C GLN A 143 21.65 4.76 15.51
N PRO A 144 21.99 3.66 16.19
CA PRO A 144 22.15 2.35 15.55
C PRO A 144 20.89 1.89 14.82
N THR A 145 19.69 2.16 15.35
CA THR A 145 18.42 1.83 14.69
C THR A 145 18.28 2.58 13.36
N VAL A 146 18.52 3.91 13.38
CA VAL A 146 18.43 4.74 12.17
C VAL A 146 19.50 4.36 11.16
N ARG A 147 20.73 4.08 11.60
CA ARG A 147 21.84 3.67 10.72
C ARG A 147 21.61 2.29 10.10
N ALA A 148 21.02 1.34 10.82
CA ALA A 148 20.67 0.03 10.28
C ALA A 148 19.63 0.17 9.15
N ALA A 149 18.57 0.95 9.39
CA ALA A 149 17.54 1.22 8.39
C ALA A 149 18.09 1.93 7.15
N ALA A 150 18.96 2.94 7.34
CA ALA A 150 19.63 3.63 6.24
C ALA A 150 20.54 2.67 5.43
N ALA A 151 21.35 1.86 6.11
CA ALA A 151 22.21 0.88 5.44
C ALA A 151 21.40 -0.12 4.59
N ALA A 152 20.22 -0.52 5.06
CA ALA A 152 19.33 -1.37 4.26
C ALA A 152 18.72 -0.65 3.05
N GLN A 153 18.43 0.64 3.16
CA GLN A 153 17.96 1.47 2.05
C GLN A 153 19.06 1.67 0.98
N ASP A 154 20.30 1.87 1.43
CA ASP A 154 21.47 2.12 0.58
C ASP A 154 22.06 0.83 -0.03
N GLY A 155 21.62 -0.35 0.46
CA GLY A 155 22.12 -1.66 0.01
C GLY A 155 23.36 -2.17 0.75
N ASP A 156 23.79 -1.46 1.79
CA ASP A 156 25.00 -1.71 2.57
C ASP A 156 24.76 -2.47 3.87
N LEU A 157 23.59 -3.12 4.03
CA LEU A 157 23.23 -3.86 5.25
C LEU A 157 24.25 -4.97 5.61
N GLY A 158 24.87 -5.59 4.61
CA GLY A 158 25.93 -6.59 4.82
C GLY A 158 27.18 -6.01 5.49
N GLU A 159 27.56 -4.78 5.15
CA GLU A 159 28.67 -4.09 5.81
C GLU A 159 28.30 -3.72 7.24
N PHE A 160 27.09 -3.22 7.45
CA PHE A 160 26.59 -2.87 8.78
C PHE A 160 26.58 -4.08 9.73
N THR A 161 26.05 -5.22 9.29
CA THR A 161 26.03 -6.47 10.07
C THR A 161 27.44 -6.99 10.36
N SER A 162 28.34 -6.96 9.37
CA SER A 162 29.75 -7.29 9.58
C SER A 162 30.44 -6.38 10.61
N ALA A 163 30.09 -5.09 10.64
CA ALA A 163 30.62 -4.16 11.64
C ALA A 163 30.08 -4.43 13.05
N LEU A 164 28.80 -4.82 13.18
CA LEU A 164 28.22 -5.22 14.46
C LEU A 164 28.95 -6.42 15.06
N GLU A 165 29.23 -7.44 14.25
CA GLU A 165 29.98 -8.62 14.68
C GLU A 165 31.40 -8.24 15.13
N ARG A 166 32.11 -7.43 14.35
CA ARG A 166 33.50 -7.04 14.67
C ARG A 166 33.64 -6.15 15.90
N VAL A 167 32.71 -5.23 16.11
CA VAL A 167 32.81 -4.20 17.17
C VAL A 167 32.17 -4.69 18.47
N PHE A 168 31.06 -5.41 18.38
CA PHE A 168 30.26 -5.81 19.53
C PHE A 168 30.12 -7.32 19.71
N GLY A 169 30.59 -8.14 18.76
CA GLY A 169 30.39 -9.59 18.79
C GLY A 169 28.93 -9.98 18.58
N ILE A 170 28.13 -9.13 17.92
CA ILE A 170 26.70 -9.38 17.69
C ILE A 170 26.54 -10.09 16.34
N GLU A 171 26.08 -11.34 16.39
CA GLU A 171 25.67 -12.09 15.20
C GLU A 171 24.20 -11.80 14.89
N VAL A 172 23.89 -11.64 13.60
CA VAL A 172 22.54 -11.38 13.11
C VAL A 172 22.09 -12.58 12.31
N ASP A 173 21.13 -13.34 12.84
CA ASP A 173 20.49 -14.43 12.11
C ASP A 173 19.76 -13.86 10.88
N GLN A 174 20.10 -14.40 9.70
CA GLN A 174 19.55 -14.04 8.39
C GLN A 174 18.17 -14.66 8.18
#